data_AF-A0A355BFC9-F1
#
_entry.id   AF-A0A355BFC9-F1
#
_cell.length_a   1.000
_cell.length_b   1.000
_cell.length_c   1.000
_cell.angle_alpha   90.00
_cell.angle_beta   90.00
_cell.angle_gamma   90.00
#
_symmetry.space_group_name_H-M   'P 1'
#
loop_
_entity.id
_entity.type
_entity.pdbx_description
1 polymer ?
#
loop_
_entity_poly.entity_id
_entity_poly.type
_entity_poly.pdbx_seq_one_letter_code
_entity_poly.pdbx_strand_id
1 'polypeptide(L)' 'QAELKTLNSEVLRGEKKLANPGFVKKAPAEVVEKEREKLADWQQKRQRVEARLAELEA' A
#
# COMPACT_ATOMS: atom_id res chain seq x y z
N GLN A 1 -7.63 -14.62 -7.49
CA GLN A 1 -6.83 -13.37 -7.46
C GLN A 1 -7.52 -12.17 -6.77
N ALA A 2 -8.66 -12.35 -6.07
CA ALA A 2 -9.38 -11.26 -5.39
C ALA A 2 -8.55 -10.57 -4.29
N GLU A 3 -7.72 -11.34 -3.57
CA GLU A 3 -6.81 -10.82 -2.54
C GLU A 3 -5.80 -9.82 -3.12
N LEU A 4 -5.16 -10.16 -4.24
CA LEU A 4 -4.21 -9.25 -4.91
C LEU A 4 -4.90 -7.95 -5.36
N LYS A 5 -6.14 -8.05 -5.88
CA LYS A 5 -6.92 -6.87 -6.27
C LYS A 5 -7.24 -5.97 -5.09
N THR A 6 -7.57 -6.55 -3.93
CA THR A 6 -7.80 -5.80 -2.69
C THR A 6 -6.51 -5.13 -2.23
N LEU A 7 -5.39 -5.86 -2.19
CA LEU A 7 -4.08 -5.32 -1.81
C LEU A 7 -3.65 -4.17 -2.74
N ASN A 8 -3.81 -4.33 -4.05
CA ASN A 8 -3.56 -3.27 -5.04
C ASN A 8 -4.41 -2.02 -4.76
N SER A 9 -5.68 -2.20 -4.39
CA SER A 9 -6.59 -1.09 -4.09
C SER A 9 -6.19 -0.34 -2.83
N GLU A 10 -5.77 -1.06 -1.78
CA GLU A 10 -5.31 -0.45 -0.52
C GLU A 10 -3.97 0.28 -0.71
N VAL A 11 -3.02 -0.32 -1.45
CA VAL A 11 -1.75 0.34 -1.83
C VAL A 11 -2.02 1.63 -2.60
N LEU A 12 -2.88 1.58 -3.63
CA LEU A 12 -3.23 2.76 -4.43
C LEU A 12 -3.85 3.88 -3.59
N ARG A 13 -4.71 3.52 -2.62
CA ARG A 13 -5.32 4.48 -1.69
C ARG A 13 -4.28 5.12 -0.78
N GLY A 14 -3.36 4.33 -0.23
CA GLY A 14 -2.26 4.82 0.61
C GLY A 14 -1.33 5.76 -0.18
N GLU A 15 -0.92 5.35 -1.38
CA GLU A 15 -0.09 6.15 -2.28
C GLU A 15 -0.77 7.47 -2.64
N LYS A 16 -2.06 7.44 -3.02
CA LYS A 16 -2.80 8.66 -3.35
C LYS A 16 -2.93 9.61 -2.15
N LYS A 17 -3.11 9.07 -0.95
CA LYS A 17 -3.21 9.87 0.29
C LYS A 17 -1.86 10.54 0.62
N LEU A 18 -0.75 9.80 0.51
CA LEU A 18 0.60 10.30 0.78
C LEU A 18 1.18 11.16 -0.34
N ALA A 19 0.72 10.98 -1.58
CA ALA A 19 1.07 11.84 -2.71
C ALA A 19 0.37 13.20 -2.64
N ASN A 20 -0.71 13.34 -1.85
CA ASN A 20 -1.40 14.61 -1.67
C ASN A 20 -0.58 15.52 -0.72
N PRO A 21 0.04 16.60 -1.22
CA PRO A 21 0.85 17.48 -0.37
C PRO A 21 0.01 18.19 0.69
N GLY A 22 -1.29 18.39 0.44
CA GLY A 22 -2.23 18.95 1.41
C GLY A 22 -2.44 18.02 2.60
N PHE A 23 -2.43 16.70 2.40
CA PHE A 23 -2.49 15.73 3.48
C PHE A 23 -1.16 15.71 4.25
N VAL A 24 -0.03 15.54 3.56
CA VAL A 24 1.29 15.46 4.20
C VAL A 24 1.66 16.72 4.97
N LYS A 25 1.27 17.91 4.49
CA LYS A 25 1.60 19.18 5.14
C LYS A 25 0.63 19.58 6.26
N LYS A 26 -0.62 19.12 6.23
CA LYS A 26 -1.67 19.53 7.19
C LYS A 26 -2.00 18.47 8.23
N ALA A 27 -1.79 17.19 7.92
CA ALA A 27 -2.01 16.12 8.88
C ALA A 27 -0.88 16.08 9.92
N PRO A 28 -1.16 15.66 11.16
CA PRO A 28 -0.12 15.43 12.16
C PRO A 28 0.93 14.45 11.65
N ALA A 29 2.20 14.67 12.01
CA ALA A 29 3.31 13.82 11.58
C ALA A 29 3.07 12.34 11.94
N GLU A 30 2.54 12.06 13.13
CA GLU A 30 2.18 10.70 13.57
C GLU A 30 1.17 10.01 12.62
N VAL A 31 0.19 10.77 12.10
CA VAL A 31 -0.80 10.23 11.17
C VAL A 31 -0.16 9.96 9.80
N VAL A 32 0.71 10.86 9.34
CA VAL A 32 1.43 10.68 8.07
C VAL A 32 2.35 9.47 8.15
N GLU A 33 3.14 9.34 9.21
CA GLU A 33 4.05 8.21 9.41
C GLU A 33 3.29 6.90 9.53
N LYS A 34 2.19 6.86 10.29
CA LYS A 34 1.33 5.66 10.39
C LYS A 34 0.75 5.25 9.03
N GLU A 35 0.38 6.21 8.18
CA GLU A 35 -0.08 5.89 6.82
C GLU A 35 1.07 5.44 5.91
N ARG A 36 2.30 5.93 6.10
CA ARG A 36 3.50 5.43 5.40
C ARG A 36 3.82 4.00 5.81
N GLU A 37 3.80 3.69 7.10
CA GLU A 37 4.02 2.34 7.62
C GLU A 37 2.97 1.36 7.07
N LYS A 38 1.68 1.72 7.14
CA LYS A 38 0.62 0.90 6.54
C LYS A 38 0.80 0.68 5.05
N LEU A 39 1.21 1.71 4.31
CA LEU A 39 1.47 1.58 2.89
C LEU A 39 2.61 0.57 2.63
N ALA A 40 3.71 0.68 3.39
CA ALA A 40 4.83 -0.25 3.29
C ALA A 40 4.41 -1.70 3.58
N ASP A 41 3.59 -1.91 4.62
CA ASP A 41 3.05 -3.23 4.96
C ASP A 41 2.19 -3.81 3.84
N TRP A 42 1.30 -3.01 3.25
CA TRP A 42 0.47 -3.46 2.13
C TRP A 42 1.29 -3.75 0.88
N GLN A 43 2.31 -2.94 0.58
CA GLN A 43 3.23 -3.17 -0.53
C GLN A 43 4.00 -4.49 -0.34
N GLN A 44 4.51 -4.77 0.88
CA GLN A 44 5.16 -6.04 1.17
C GLN A 44 4.22 -7.24 1.02
N LYS A 45 2.99 -7.15 1.56
CA LYS A 45 1.99 -8.22 1.45
C LYS A 45 1.64 -8.49 -0.01
N ARG A 46 1.42 -7.42 -0.78
CA ARG A 46 1.16 -7.49 -2.22
C ARG A 46 2.30 -8.18 -2.95
N GLN A 47 3.55 -7.76 -2.72
CA GLN A 47 4.72 -8.39 -3.35
C GLN A 47 4.83 -9.88 -3.03
N ARG A 48 4.57 -10.29 -1.78
CA ARG A 48 4.57 -11.72 -1.41
C ARG A 48 3.49 -12.51 -2.15
N VAL A 49 2.29 -11.94 -2.28
CA VAL A 49 1.19 -12.58 -3.02
C VAL A 49 1.50 -12.62 -4.53
N GLU A 50 2.05 -11.55 -5.10
CA GLU A 50 2.50 -11.51 -6.50
C GLU A 50 3.58 -12.55 -6.77
N ALA A 51 4.60 -12.63 -5.91
CA ALA A 51 5.68 -13.61 -6.05
C ALA A 51 5.15 -15.05 -6.00
N ARG A 52 4.28 -15.36 -5.03
CA ARG A 52 3.68 -16.70 -4.91
C ARG A 52 2.79 -17.04 -6.12
N LEU A 53 2.07 -16.07 -6.68
CA LEU A 53 1.27 -16.30 -7.89
C LEU A 53 2.17 -16.55 -9.10
N ALA A 54 3.25 -15.78 -9.25
CA ALA A 54 4.21 -15.97 -10.32
C ALA A 54 4.90 -17.34 -10.27
N GLU A 55 5.24 -17.83 -9.06
CA GLU A 55 5.79 -19.18 -8.88
C GLU A 55 4.81 -20.30 -9.24
N LEU A 56 3.49 -20.08 -9.12
CA LEU A 56 2.47 -21.08 -9.43
C LEU A 56 2.04 -21.06 -10.90
N GLU A 57 2.29 -19.96 -11.61
CA GLU A 57 2.03 -19.82 -13.06
C GLU A 57 3.23 -20.26 -13.93
N ALA A 58 4.41 -20.46 -13.33
CA ALA A 58 5.63 -20.97 -13.97
C ALA A 58 5.65 -22.50 -14.06
#